data_AF-L8WLB4-F1
#
_entry.id   AF-L8WLB4-F1
#
_cell.length_a   1.000
_cell.length_b   1.000
_cell.length_c   1.000
_cell.angle_alpha   90.00
_cell.angle_beta   90.00
_cell.angle_gamma   90.00
#
_symmetry.space_group_name_H-M   'P 1'
#
loop_
_entity.id
_entity.type
_entity.pdbx_description
1 polymer ?
#
loop_
_entity_poly.entity_id
_entity_poly.type
_entity_poly.pdbx_seq_one_letter_code
_entity_poly.pdbx_strand_id
1 'polypeptide(L)'
;MSLFSLTRSLFSIAGNVRSFSSTPVNLAGYKLKTHTGTKKRWSTIANGMFKRGKCGKRHLNTHMPASKINALGGTVISTRTQAKHLRRLLPGS
;
A
#
# COMPACT_ATOMS: atom_id res chain seq x y z
N MET A 1 -53.06 -13.68 -50.02
CA MET A 1 -51.64 -13.87 -49.69
C MET A 1 -51.14 -12.66 -48.90
N SER A 2 -51.53 -12.48 -47.63
CA SER A 2 -50.90 -11.49 -46.74
C SER A 2 -50.06 -12.22 -45.72
N LEU A 3 -48.75 -12.12 -45.91
CA LEU A 3 -47.70 -12.72 -45.09
C LEU A 3 -46.90 -11.55 -44.52
N PHE A 4 -47.30 -10.96 -43.41
CA PHE A 4 -46.37 -10.20 -42.57
C PHE A 4 -46.77 -10.37 -41.10
N SER A 5 -45.95 -11.16 -40.43
CA SER A 5 -46.08 -11.66 -39.07
C SER A 5 -45.92 -10.58 -38.01
N LEU A 6 -46.64 -10.75 -36.90
CA LEU A 6 -46.40 -10.07 -35.63
C LEU A 6 -44.96 -10.29 -35.14
N THR A 7 -44.14 -9.25 -35.10
CA THR A 7 -42.89 -9.26 -34.32
C THR A 7 -43.19 -8.78 -32.90
N ARG A 8 -43.36 -9.77 -32.02
CA ARG A 8 -43.52 -9.59 -30.58
C ARG A 8 -42.18 -9.11 -29.99
N SER A 9 -42.13 -7.84 -29.57
CA SER A 9 -41.01 -7.25 -28.82
C SER A 9 -40.86 -7.96 -27.46
N LEU A 10 -39.80 -8.75 -27.31
CA LEU A 10 -39.40 -9.39 -26.07
C LEU A 10 -37.94 -9.03 -25.77
N PHE A 11 -37.68 -8.65 -24.51
CA PHE A 11 -36.36 -8.34 -23.91
C PHE A 11 -35.70 -7.03 -24.40
N SER A 12 -35.17 -6.17 -23.53
CA SER A 12 -34.42 -6.48 -22.33
C SER A 12 -34.58 -5.38 -21.27
N ILE A 13 -34.75 -5.85 -20.04
CA ILE A 13 -34.63 -5.13 -18.78
C ILE A 13 -33.40 -4.22 -18.85
N ALA A 14 -33.63 -2.91 -18.91
CA ALA A 14 -32.63 -1.90 -18.57
C ALA A 14 -32.42 -1.98 -17.05
N GLY A 15 -31.68 -3.00 -16.63
CA GLY A 15 -31.19 -3.11 -15.28
C GLY A 15 -30.43 -1.82 -14.98
N ASN A 16 -30.82 -1.17 -13.90
CA ASN A 16 -30.22 0.05 -13.39
C ASN A 16 -28.74 -0.23 -13.10
N VAL A 17 -27.88 -0.09 -14.11
CA VAL A 17 -26.44 -0.30 -13.98
C VAL A 17 -25.99 0.82 -13.05
N ARG A 18 -25.72 0.49 -11.79
CA ARG A 18 -25.12 1.44 -10.85
C ARG A 18 -23.81 1.88 -11.47
N SER A 19 -23.83 3.02 -12.14
CA SER A 19 -22.66 3.65 -12.70
C SER A 19 -21.79 3.99 -11.50
N PHE A 20 -20.74 3.20 -11.30
CA PHE A 20 -19.77 3.47 -10.26
C PHE A 20 -19.16 4.83 -10.57
N SER A 21 -19.45 5.83 -9.73
CA SER A 21 -18.93 7.19 -9.87
C SER A 21 -17.40 7.13 -9.81
N SER A 22 -16.76 7.23 -10.96
CA SER A 22 -15.31 7.20 -11.11
C SER A 22 -14.72 8.61 -11.01
N THR A 23 -15.26 9.48 -10.15
CA THR A 23 -14.63 10.78 -9.95
C THR A 23 -13.20 10.54 -9.48
N PRO A 24 -12.17 11.07 -10.16
CA PRO A 24 -10.81 10.89 -9.73
C PRO A 24 -10.69 11.50 -8.33
N VAL A 25 -10.17 10.74 -7.37
CA VAL A 25 -9.96 11.15 -5.96
C VAL A 25 -9.37 12.55 -5.79
N ASN A 26 -8.60 13.02 -6.79
CA ASN A 26 -7.99 14.34 -6.82
C ASN A 26 -9.02 15.50 -6.90
N LEU A 27 -10.18 15.29 -7.55
CA LEU A 27 -11.20 16.33 -7.72
C LEU A 27 -12.03 16.56 -6.43
N ALA A 28 -12.03 15.59 -5.51
CA ALA A 28 -12.71 15.65 -4.23
C ALA A 28 -11.83 16.19 -3.07
N GLY A 29 -10.62 16.71 -3.36
CA GLY A 29 -9.69 17.20 -2.33
C GLY A 29 -9.07 16.10 -1.46
N TYR A 30 -9.06 14.85 -1.93
CA TYR A 30 -8.53 13.72 -1.18
C TYR A 30 -6.99 13.79 -1.07
N LYS A 31 -6.49 14.02 0.15
CA LYS A 31 -5.04 14.06 0.44
C LYS A 31 -4.51 12.65 0.75
N LEU A 32 -3.40 12.28 0.13
CA LEU A 32 -2.65 11.08 0.51
C LEU A 32 -2.13 11.20 1.94
N LYS A 33 -2.59 10.30 2.81
CA LYS A 33 -2.16 10.24 4.21
C LYS A 33 -0.91 9.39 4.36
N THR A 34 0.00 9.85 5.21
CA THR A 34 1.17 9.06 5.60
C THR A 34 0.75 7.87 6.45
N HIS A 35 1.25 6.67 6.12
CA HIS A 35 1.01 5.49 6.94
C HIS A 35 1.80 5.60 8.26
N THR A 36 1.11 5.96 9.33
CA THR A 36 1.70 6.29 10.63
C THR A 36 2.49 5.12 11.23
N GLY A 37 2.04 3.88 11.03
CA GLY A 37 2.74 2.69 11.48
C GLY A 37 4.11 2.50 10.82
N THR A 38 4.23 2.88 9.54
CA THR A 38 5.50 2.86 8.80
C THR A 38 6.40 3.99 9.26
N LYS A 39 5.86 5.20 9.40
CA LYS A 39 6.61 6.38 9.86
C LYS A 39 7.27 6.17 11.24
N LYS A 40 6.61 5.44 12.14
CA LYS A 40 7.18 5.11 13.47
C LYS A 40 8.37 4.14 13.42
N ARG A 41 8.50 3.34 12.35
CA ARG A 41 9.48 2.25 12.25
C ARG A 41 10.64 2.55 11.31
N TRP A 42 10.42 3.43 10.33
CA TRP A 42 11.36 3.80 9.30
C TRP A 42 11.62 5.29 9.32
N SER A 43 12.88 5.69 9.14
CA SER A 43 13.27 7.11 9.01
C SER A 43 13.97 7.33 7.68
N THR A 44 13.73 8.49 7.06
CA THR A 44 14.40 8.90 5.83
C THR A 44 15.85 9.28 6.09
N ILE A 45 16.67 9.10 5.05
CA ILE A 45 18.09 9.47 5.00
C ILE A 45 18.23 10.38 3.78
N ALA A 46 19.19 11.30 3.81
CA ALA A 46 19.44 12.26 2.72
C ALA A 46 19.55 11.61 1.33
N ASN A 47 20.04 10.37 1.26
CA ASN A 47 20.22 9.63 0.00
C ASN A 47 18.91 9.04 -0.58
N GLY A 48 17.73 9.41 -0.06
CA GLY A 48 16.44 8.90 -0.51
C GLY A 48 16.15 7.43 -0.13
N MET A 49 16.97 6.87 0.76
CA MET A 49 16.82 5.54 1.36
C MET A 49 16.24 5.67 2.78
N PHE A 50 15.84 4.54 3.36
CA PHE A 50 15.24 4.50 4.69
C PHE A 50 16.10 3.66 5.64
N LYS A 51 16.20 4.06 6.91
CA LYS A 51 16.83 3.27 7.98
C LYS A 51 15.80 2.71 8.94
N ARG A 52 16.14 1.57 9.55
CA ARG A 52 15.39 0.93 10.66
C ARG A 52 16.33 0.24 11.65
N GLY A 53 15.81 -0.08 12.84
CA GLY A 53 16.46 -1.02 13.76
C GLY A 53 16.30 -2.48 13.32
N LYS A 54 17.29 -3.32 13.65
CA LYS A 54 17.20 -4.79 13.45
C LYS A 54 16.20 -5.41 14.43
N CYS A 55 15.59 -6.52 14.05
CA CYS A 55 14.63 -7.25 14.89
C CYS A 55 15.34 -8.26 15.81
N GLY A 56 14.63 -8.77 16.81
CA GLY A 56 15.07 -9.95 17.57
C GLY A 56 15.96 -9.68 18.79
N LYS A 57 16.11 -8.43 19.24
CA LYS A 57 16.91 -8.08 20.43
C LYS A 57 16.09 -7.80 21.70
N ARG A 58 14.76 -7.90 21.65
CA ARG A 58 13.90 -7.46 22.77
C ARG A 58 13.90 -8.42 23.97
N HIS A 59 13.86 -9.73 23.73
CA HIS A 59 13.79 -10.78 24.77
C HIS A 59 14.53 -12.04 24.28
N LEU A 60 14.80 -12.99 25.20
CA LEU A 60 15.54 -14.25 24.93
C LEU A 60 16.99 -14.05 24.48
N ASN A 61 17.64 -12.99 24.97
CA ASN A 61 19.05 -12.71 24.66
C ASN A 61 20.04 -13.52 25.51
N THR A 62 19.59 -14.18 26.58
CA THR A 62 20.46 -14.89 27.55
C THR A 62 21.28 -16.02 26.92
N HIS A 63 20.72 -16.75 25.96
CA HIS A 63 21.40 -17.83 25.26
C HIS A 63 22.14 -17.38 24.00
N MET A 64 22.07 -16.09 23.64
CA MET A 64 22.70 -15.59 22.43
C MET A 64 24.14 -15.12 22.71
N PRO A 65 25.10 -15.40 21.82
CA PRO A 65 26.45 -14.89 21.97
C PRO A 65 26.46 -13.35 21.88
N ALA A 66 27.36 -12.70 22.63
CA ALA A 66 27.49 -11.25 22.67
C ALA A 66 27.69 -10.64 21.28
N SER A 67 28.44 -11.31 20.40
CA SER A 67 28.65 -10.90 19.00
C SER A 67 27.33 -10.72 18.24
N LYS A 68 26.37 -11.64 18.43
CA LYS A 68 25.04 -11.56 17.82
C LYS A 68 24.21 -10.42 18.40
N ILE A 69 24.23 -10.22 19.72
CA ILE A 69 23.51 -9.13 20.40
C ILE A 69 24.02 -7.76 19.94
N ASN A 70 25.34 -7.64 19.74
CA ASN A 70 25.98 -6.44 19.21
C ASN A 70 25.56 -6.22 17.75
N ALA A 71 25.60 -7.26 16.92
CA ALA A 71 25.17 -7.18 15.54
C ALA A 71 23.69 -6.75 15.41
N LEU A 72 22.80 -7.25 16.28
CA LEU A 72 21.37 -6.89 16.32
C LEU A 72 21.11 -5.49 16.93
N GLY A 73 22.08 -4.90 17.63
CA GLY A 73 21.97 -3.53 18.13
C GLY A 73 22.09 -2.45 17.05
N GLY A 74 22.63 -2.81 15.88
CA GLY A 74 22.83 -1.87 14.77
C GLY A 74 21.56 -1.51 14.01
N THR A 75 21.67 -0.46 13.20
CA THR A 75 20.65 -0.07 12.22
C THR A 75 20.90 -0.72 10.85
N VAL A 76 19.86 -0.82 10.04
CA VAL A 76 19.90 -1.38 8.69
C VAL A 76 19.24 -0.42 7.71
N ILE A 77 19.86 -0.29 6.54
CA ILE A 77 19.35 0.46 5.41
C ILE A 77 18.37 -0.41 4.61
N SER A 78 17.28 0.17 4.13
CA SER A 78 16.29 -0.49 3.29
C SER A 78 16.89 -1.05 2.00
N THR A 79 16.40 -2.19 1.55
CA THR A 79 16.69 -2.66 0.18
C THR A 79 15.99 -1.77 -0.86
N ARG A 80 16.43 -1.84 -2.12
CA ARG A 80 15.80 -1.07 -3.21
C ARG A 80 14.31 -1.39 -3.39
N THR A 81 13.93 -2.65 -3.20
CA THR A 81 12.54 -3.12 -3.29
C THR A 81 11.69 -2.56 -2.15
N GLN A 82 12.20 -2.59 -0.91
CA GLN A 82 11.55 -1.98 0.25
C GLN A 82 11.39 -0.48 0.07
N ALA A 83 12.43 0.21 -0.40
CA ALA A 83 12.39 1.66 -0.64
C ALA A 83 11.29 2.07 -1.63
N LYS A 84 11.04 1.26 -2.68
CA LYS A 84 9.94 1.49 -3.64
C LYS A 84 8.57 1.47 -2.95
N HIS A 85 8.37 0.57 -2.01
CA HIS A 85 7.11 0.48 -1.26
C HIS A 85 6.99 1.59 -0.22
N LEU A 86 8.08 1.91 0.48
CA LEU A 86 8.11 2.96 1.50
C LEU A 86 7.80 4.34 0.92
N ARG A 87 8.31 4.67 -0.28
CA ARG A 87 7.98 5.93 -0.96
C ARG A 87 6.49 6.11 -1.24
N ARG A 88 5.75 5.02 -1.48
CA ARG A 88 4.30 5.08 -1.69
C ARG A 88 3.54 5.27 -0.38
N LEU A 89 4.04 4.68 0.70
CA LEU A 89 3.43 4.75 2.04
C LEU A 89 3.72 6.08 2.76
N LEU A 90 4.82 6.72 2.40
CA LEU A 90 5.33 7.95 3.01
C LEU A 90 5.44 9.07 1.96
N PRO A 91 4.30 9.62 1.48
CA PRO A 91 4.28 10.62 0.41
C PRO A 91 4.81 12.02 0.81
N GLY A 92 5.38 12.19 2.01
CA GLY A 92 5.85 13.48 2.53
C GLY A 92 7.00 13.34 3.53
N SER A 93 7.87 12.35 3.31
CA SER A 93 9.04 12.03 4.15
C SER A 93 10.36 12.35 3.47
#